data_AF-A0A821PUA5-F1
#
_entry.id   AF-A0A821PUA5-F1
#
_cell.length_a   1.000
_cell.length_b   1.000
_cell.length_c   1.000
_cell.angle_alpha   90.00
_cell.angle_beta   90.00
_cell.angle_gamma   90.00
#
_symmetry.space_group_name_H-M   'P 1'
#
loop_
_entity.id
_entity.type
_entity.pdbx_description
1 polymer ?
#
loop_
_entity_poly.entity_id
_entity_poly.type
_entity_poly.pdbx_seq_one_letter_code
_entity_poly.pdbx_strand_id
1 'polypeptide(L)'
;MQNRNDLFLFGLVSFLLAHISYIIAFMVRIQYGEPELRRQLTVSNMIIKSIPFLAYIALMLCILSPKLNTNTEETKGLLVPVVLYTFVVVGMTYTSYLRDRKAPGFWTVFAGAVFFVLSDSLIALNRFVMPLPTPGLFVMFTYGLGQYLIVVGSLQVANKNVKIS
;
A
#
# COMPACT_ATOMS: atom_id res chain seq x y z
N MET A 1 -10.08 -27.16 14.85
CA MET A 1 -8.85 -26.76 14.12
C MET A 1 -9.17 -25.45 13.43
N GLN A 2 -8.73 -24.32 13.99
CA GLN A 2 -8.93 -23.01 13.36
C GLN A 2 -8.15 -23.00 12.04
N ASN A 3 -8.84 -22.75 10.93
CA ASN A 3 -8.28 -22.99 9.60
C ASN A 3 -7.15 -21.96 9.36
N ARG A 4 -5.97 -22.38 8.89
CA ARG A 4 -4.84 -21.43 8.66
C ARG A 4 -5.20 -20.31 7.68
N ASN A 5 -6.20 -20.55 6.83
CA ASN A 5 -6.77 -19.56 5.92
C ASN A 5 -7.55 -18.47 6.66
N ASP A 6 -8.22 -18.80 7.77
CA ASP A 6 -8.97 -17.84 8.58
C ASP A 6 -8.03 -16.84 9.24
N LEU A 7 -6.94 -17.32 9.86
CA LEU A 7 -5.92 -16.45 10.46
C LEU A 7 -5.25 -15.53 9.43
N PHE A 8 -4.96 -16.07 8.24
CA PHE A 8 -4.45 -15.26 7.12
C PHE A 8 -5.47 -14.20 6.69
N LEU A 9 -6.75 -14.56 6.57
CA LEU A 9 -7.82 -13.66 6.20
C LEU A 9 -8.02 -12.55 7.25
N PHE A 10 -7.99 -12.89 8.54
CA PHE A 10 -8.04 -11.89 9.62
C PHE A 10 -6.86 -10.92 9.55
N GLY A 11 -5.65 -11.44 9.31
CA GLY A 11 -4.47 -10.61 9.05
C GLY A 11 -4.69 -9.68 7.85
N LEU A 12 -5.13 -10.23 6.72
CA LEU A 12 -5.40 -9.50 5.48
C LEU A 12 -6.40 -8.36 5.70
N VAL A 13 -7.50 -8.62 6.42
CA VAL A 13 -8.52 -7.62 6.76
C VAL A 13 -7.96 -6.56 7.70
N SER A 14 -7.15 -6.93 8.68
CA SER A 14 -6.52 -5.96 9.59
C SER A 14 -5.57 -5.01 8.83
N PHE A 15 -4.73 -5.53 7.94
CA PHE A 15 -3.88 -4.70 7.09
C PHE A 15 -4.70 -3.85 6.10
N LEU A 16 -5.78 -4.40 5.54
CA LEU A 16 -6.69 -3.67 4.65
C LEU A 16 -7.24 -2.41 5.34
N LEU A 17 -7.71 -2.55 6.59
CA LEU A 17 -8.22 -1.43 7.38
C LEU A 17 -7.14 -0.38 7.68
N ALA A 18 -5.91 -0.81 7.93
CA ALA A 18 -4.79 0.11 8.11
C ALA A 18 -4.51 0.92 6.83
N HIS A 19 -4.49 0.26 5.67
CA HIS A 19 -4.25 0.90 4.37
C HIS A 19 -5.36 1.84 3.97
N ILE A 20 -6.63 1.47 4.21
CA ILE A 20 -7.78 2.36 4.05
C ILE A 20 -7.63 3.60 4.94
N SER A 21 -7.21 3.42 6.18
CA SER A 21 -6.97 4.54 7.11
C SER A 21 -5.88 5.49 6.58
N TYR A 22 -4.80 4.96 6.01
CA TYR A 22 -3.77 5.78 5.35
C TYR A 22 -4.29 6.50 4.10
N ILE A 23 -5.08 5.81 3.25
CA ILE A 23 -5.71 6.42 2.07
C ILE A 23 -6.56 7.61 2.50
N ILE A 24 -7.43 7.43 3.51
CA ILE A 24 -8.28 8.51 4.03
C ILE A 24 -7.41 9.66 4.53
N ALA A 25 -6.37 9.39 5.32
CA ALA A 25 -5.46 10.42 5.83
C ALA A 25 -4.76 11.22 4.69
N PHE A 26 -4.32 10.53 3.63
CA PHE A 26 -3.70 11.19 2.48
C PHE A 26 -4.71 11.96 1.63
N MET A 27 -5.92 11.44 1.44
CA MET A 27 -7.00 12.12 0.71
C MET A 27 -7.46 13.38 1.44
N VAL A 28 -7.70 13.32 2.75
CA VAL A 28 -8.02 14.48 3.59
C VAL A 28 -6.95 15.55 3.40
N ARG A 29 -5.68 15.15 3.33
CA ARG A 29 -4.59 16.10 3.16
C ARG A 29 -4.46 16.68 1.75
N ILE A 30 -4.81 15.92 0.72
CA ILE A 30 -4.91 16.43 -0.66
C ILE A 30 -6.09 17.40 -0.77
N GLN A 31 -7.21 17.07 -0.09
CA GLN A 31 -8.34 17.96 0.05
C GLN A 31 -7.88 19.22 0.79
N TYR A 32 -7.66 19.23 2.09
CA TYR A 32 -7.34 20.48 2.83
C TYR A 32 -5.94 21.08 2.58
N GLY A 33 -5.20 20.63 1.57
CA GLY A 33 -3.93 21.21 1.14
C GLY A 33 -4.06 22.43 0.23
N GLU A 34 -2.92 22.88 -0.29
CA GLU A 34 -2.78 24.04 -1.18
C GLU A 34 -3.74 23.99 -2.39
N PRO A 35 -4.45 25.10 -2.73
CA PRO A 35 -5.36 25.15 -3.87
C PRO A 35 -4.68 24.82 -5.21
N GLU A 36 -3.40 25.14 -5.35
CA GLU A 36 -2.60 24.84 -6.54
C GLU A 36 -2.48 23.32 -6.79
N LEU A 37 -2.31 22.53 -5.73
CA LEU A 37 -2.23 21.08 -5.84
C LEU A 37 -3.54 20.52 -6.41
N ARG A 38 -4.68 20.96 -5.88
CA ARG A 38 -6.00 20.53 -6.35
C ARG A 38 -6.22 20.89 -7.82
N ARG A 39 -5.77 22.07 -8.25
CA ARG A 39 -5.88 22.52 -9.65
C ARG A 39 -5.01 21.66 -10.59
N GLN A 40 -3.85 21.20 -10.12
CA GLN A 40 -2.96 20.31 -10.89
C GLN A 40 -3.46 18.86 -10.97
N LEU A 41 -4.33 18.43 -10.04
CA LEU A 41 -4.96 17.11 -10.01
C LEU A 41 -6.20 17.03 -10.92
N THR A 42 -6.04 17.41 -12.19
CA THR A 42 -7.04 17.14 -13.22
C THR A 42 -7.19 15.62 -13.42
N VAL A 43 -8.39 15.16 -13.81
CA VAL A 43 -8.67 13.73 -14.07
C VAL A 43 -7.65 13.11 -15.04
N SER A 44 -7.28 13.84 -16.10
CA SER A 44 -6.25 13.41 -17.06
C SER A 44 -4.89 13.17 -16.40
N ASN A 45 -4.42 14.11 -15.58
CA ASN A 45 -3.14 14.01 -14.88
C ASN A 45 -3.15 12.87 -13.84
N MET A 46 -4.29 12.63 -13.18
CA MET A 46 -4.46 11.50 -12.26
C MET A 46 -4.37 10.16 -13.00
N ILE A 47 -5.04 10.02 -14.14
CA ILE A 47 -4.97 8.82 -14.97
C ILE A 47 -3.54 8.56 -15.45
N ILE A 48 -2.84 9.59 -15.94
CA ILE A 48 -1.45 9.43 -16.39
C ILE A 48 -0.54 9.02 -15.23
N LYS A 49 -0.71 9.62 -14.05
CA LYS A 49 0.07 9.30 -12.85
C LYS A 49 -0.24 7.91 -12.28
N SER A 50 -1.40 7.33 -12.60
CA SER A 50 -1.77 5.99 -12.11
C SER A 50 -1.15 4.86 -12.93
N ILE A 51 -0.70 5.11 -14.17
CA ILE A 51 -0.11 4.12 -15.09
C ILE A 51 0.93 3.19 -14.41
N PRO A 52 1.98 3.67 -13.73
CA PRO A 52 2.96 2.77 -13.12
C PRO A 52 2.37 1.90 -12.00
N PHE A 53 1.36 2.40 -11.29
CA PHE A 53 0.65 1.67 -10.23
C PHE A 53 -0.28 0.60 -10.81
N LEU A 54 -1.00 0.91 -11.88
CA LEU A 54 -1.82 -0.07 -12.61
C LEU A 54 -0.95 -1.16 -13.25
N ALA A 55 0.21 -0.79 -13.81
CA ALA A 55 1.18 -1.74 -14.34
C ALA A 55 1.68 -2.69 -13.25
N TYR A 56 1.94 -2.17 -12.04
CA TYR A 56 2.33 -2.99 -10.89
C TYR A 56 1.20 -3.96 -10.45
N ILE A 57 -0.04 -3.47 -10.37
CA ILE A 57 -1.21 -4.33 -10.06
C ILE A 57 -1.31 -5.44 -11.11
N ALA A 58 -1.25 -5.10 -12.39
CA ALA A 58 -1.33 -6.07 -13.47
C ALA A 58 -0.20 -7.12 -13.39
N LEU A 59 1.03 -6.69 -13.10
CA LEU A 59 2.17 -7.58 -12.90
C LEU A 59 1.91 -8.56 -11.74
N MET A 60 1.51 -8.05 -10.57
CA MET A 60 1.23 -8.89 -9.40
C MET A 60 0.07 -9.85 -9.64
N LEU A 61 -1.01 -9.39 -10.28
CA LEU A 61 -2.14 -10.25 -10.61
C LEU A 61 -1.79 -11.30 -11.66
N CYS A 62 -0.91 -11.00 -12.63
CA CYS A 62 -0.43 -11.98 -13.59
C CYS A 62 0.34 -13.12 -12.92
N ILE A 63 1.13 -12.79 -11.88
CA ILE A 63 1.89 -13.78 -11.11
C ILE A 63 0.97 -14.60 -10.18
N LEU A 64 0.03 -13.94 -9.48
CA LEU A 64 -0.77 -14.56 -8.43
C LEU A 64 -2.02 -15.29 -8.94
N SER A 65 -2.71 -14.77 -9.97
CA SER A 65 -3.99 -15.32 -10.43
C SER A 65 -3.91 -16.79 -10.88
N PRO A 66 -2.88 -17.22 -11.65
CA PRO A 66 -2.76 -18.63 -12.05
C PRO A 66 -2.58 -19.56 -10.84
N LYS A 67 -1.88 -19.10 -9.80
CA LYS A 67 -1.64 -19.87 -8.56
C LYS A 67 -2.88 -19.92 -7.67
N LEU A 68 -3.67 -18.85 -7.63
CA LEU A 68 -4.89 -18.77 -6.86
C LEU A 68 -6.05 -19.53 -7.52
N ASN A 69 -6.05 -19.66 -8.85
CA ASN A 69 -7.12 -20.34 -9.60
C ASN A 69 -6.97 -21.87 -9.66
N THR A 70 -5.91 -22.45 -9.06
CA THR A 70 -5.76 -23.92 -8.97
C THR A 70 -6.79 -24.58 -8.05
N ASN A 71 -7.57 -23.79 -7.28
CA ASN A 71 -8.64 -24.25 -6.39
C ASN A 71 -8.22 -25.36 -5.41
N THR A 72 -6.96 -25.32 -4.96
CA THR A 72 -6.47 -26.18 -3.88
C THR A 72 -7.10 -25.77 -2.54
N GLU A 73 -7.19 -26.67 -1.57
CA GLU A 73 -7.68 -26.39 -0.19
C GLU A 73 -7.07 -25.10 0.41
N GLU A 74 -5.80 -24.80 0.10
CA GLU A 74 -5.09 -23.61 0.59
C GLU A 74 -5.44 -22.31 -0.14
N THR A 75 -5.94 -22.37 -1.39
CA THR A 75 -6.20 -21.19 -2.23
C THR A 75 -7.68 -20.94 -2.51
N LYS A 76 -8.55 -21.89 -2.15
CA LYS A 76 -10.00 -21.84 -2.37
C LYS A 76 -10.60 -20.57 -1.78
N GLY A 77 -11.20 -19.74 -2.65
CA GLY A 77 -11.87 -18.50 -2.26
C GLY A 77 -10.96 -17.31 -1.93
N LEU A 78 -9.63 -17.44 -2.04
CA LEU A 78 -8.69 -16.35 -1.73
C LEU A 78 -8.44 -15.37 -2.88
N LEU A 79 -8.84 -15.71 -4.12
CA LEU A 79 -8.63 -14.85 -5.29
C LEU A 79 -9.25 -13.47 -5.10
N VAL A 80 -10.53 -13.39 -4.73
CA VAL A 80 -11.24 -12.12 -4.55
C VAL A 80 -10.61 -11.28 -3.43
N PRO A 81 -10.39 -11.82 -2.21
CA PRO A 81 -9.69 -11.08 -1.14
C PRO A 81 -8.31 -10.55 -1.55
N VAL A 82 -7.49 -11.36 -2.22
CA VAL A 82 -6.12 -10.98 -2.62
C VAL A 82 -6.14 -9.88 -3.69
N VAL A 83 -7.05 -9.98 -4.66
CA VAL A 83 -7.22 -8.93 -5.69
C VAL A 83 -7.61 -7.63 -5.02
N LEU A 84 -8.67 -7.62 -4.21
CA LEU A 84 -9.14 -6.42 -3.51
C LEU A 84 -8.03 -5.80 -2.64
N TYR A 85 -7.31 -6.63 -1.89
CA TYR A 85 -6.19 -6.17 -1.07
C TYR A 85 -5.07 -5.52 -1.90
N THR A 86 -4.71 -6.13 -3.03
CA THR A 86 -3.68 -5.60 -3.95
C THR A 86 -4.06 -4.21 -4.46
N PHE A 87 -5.33 -4.00 -4.82
CA PHE A 87 -5.82 -2.68 -5.22
C PHE A 87 -5.72 -1.64 -4.09
N VAL A 88 -6.03 -2.04 -2.85
CA VAL A 88 -5.98 -1.12 -1.70
C VAL A 88 -4.56 -0.74 -1.32
N VAL A 89 -3.61 -1.68 -1.23
CA VAL A 89 -2.21 -1.34 -0.89
C VAL A 89 -1.55 -0.47 -1.96
N VAL A 90 -1.82 -0.77 -3.23
CA VAL A 90 -1.30 0.04 -4.33
C VAL A 90 -2.02 1.40 -4.37
N GLY A 91 -3.31 1.45 -4.07
CA GLY A 91 -4.09 2.68 -3.91
C GLY A 91 -3.56 3.58 -2.80
N MET A 92 -3.13 3.03 -1.66
CA MET A 92 -2.43 3.76 -0.61
C MET A 92 -1.14 4.39 -1.13
N THR A 93 -0.34 3.63 -1.88
CA THR A 93 0.92 4.14 -2.43
C THR A 93 0.67 5.22 -3.49
N TYR A 94 -0.33 5.02 -4.34
CA TYR A 94 -0.76 6.00 -5.33
C TYR A 94 -1.23 7.31 -4.66
N THR A 95 -2.10 7.23 -3.66
CA THR A 95 -2.57 8.43 -2.92
C THR A 95 -1.43 9.12 -2.17
N SER A 96 -0.45 8.37 -1.66
CA SER A 96 0.76 8.96 -1.07
C SER A 96 1.58 9.77 -2.10
N TYR A 97 1.63 9.31 -3.36
CA TYR A 97 2.33 9.97 -4.47
C TYR A 97 1.59 11.20 -5.01
N LEU A 98 0.26 11.25 -4.89
CA LEU A 98 -0.55 12.39 -5.30
C LEU A 98 -0.43 13.61 -4.37
N ARG A 99 0.17 13.43 -3.19
CA ARG A 99 0.42 14.54 -2.25
C ARG A 99 1.35 15.59 -2.86
N ASP A 100 1.32 16.79 -2.28
CA ASP A 100 2.23 17.86 -2.68
C ASP A 100 3.69 17.48 -2.45
N ARG A 101 4.47 17.50 -3.54
CA ARG A 101 5.91 17.22 -3.55
C ARG A 101 6.73 18.27 -2.82
N LYS A 102 6.21 19.50 -2.71
CA LYS A 102 6.84 20.60 -1.96
C LYS A 102 6.61 20.46 -0.44
N ALA A 103 5.68 19.59 -0.02
CA ALA A 103 5.46 19.35 1.39
C ALA A 103 6.69 18.68 2.01
N PRO A 104 7.14 19.12 3.21
CA PRO A 104 8.19 18.42 3.93
C PRO A 104 7.77 16.96 4.15
N GLY A 105 8.72 16.03 4.13
CA GLY A 105 8.44 14.60 4.33
C GLY A 105 7.61 13.93 3.24
N PHE A 106 7.34 14.58 2.09
CA PHE A 106 6.69 13.92 0.94
C PHE A 106 7.45 12.64 0.54
N TRP A 107 8.74 12.76 0.24
CA TRP A 107 9.58 11.64 -0.19
C TRP A 107 9.71 10.56 0.88
N THR A 108 9.78 10.95 2.15
CA THR A 108 9.83 10.01 3.29
C THR A 108 8.56 9.16 3.35
N VAL A 109 7.38 9.78 3.28
CA VAL A 109 6.10 9.03 3.29
C VAL A 109 5.95 8.17 2.04
N PHE A 110 6.32 8.68 0.86
CA PHE A 110 6.24 7.91 -0.38
C PHE A 110 7.16 6.69 -0.35
N ALA A 111 8.41 6.86 0.10
CA ALA A 111 9.33 5.74 0.30
C ALA A 111 8.75 4.72 1.28
N GLY A 112 8.14 5.17 2.38
CA GLY A 112 7.49 4.30 3.34
C GLY A 112 6.32 3.49 2.74
N ALA A 113 5.49 4.11 1.89
CA ALA A 113 4.43 3.42 1.18
C ALA A 113 4.96 2.38 0.17
N VAL A 114 6.07 2.68 -0.52
CA VAL A 114 6.76 1.71 -1.39
C VAL A 114 7.27 0.52 -0.58
N PHE A 115 7.89 0.73 0.58
CA PHE A 115 8.32 -0.35 1.46
C PHE A 115 7.15 -1.21 1.96
N PHE A 116 5.98 -0.61 2.19
CA PHE A 116 4.76 -1.33 2.50
C PHE A 116 4.33 -2.27 1.37
N VAL A 117 4.26 -1.76 0.14
CA VAL A 117 3.95 -2.59 -1.05
C VAL A 117 4.96 -3.72 -1.21
N LEU A 118 6.25 -3.47 -0.98
CA LEU A 118 7.29 -4.50 -1.02
C LEU A 118 7.06 -5.57 0.05
N SER A 119 6.78 -5.18 1.30
CA SER A 119 6.44 -6.10 2.38
C SER A 119 5.24 -6.98 2.02
N ASP A 120 4.16 -6.38 1.53
CA ASP A 120 2.94 -7.10 1.13
C ASP A 120 3.18 -8.05 -0.04
N SER A 121 4.05 -7.66 -0.96
CA SER A 121 4.43 -8.51 -2.08
C SER A 121 5.27 -9.71 -1.63
N LEU A 122 6.15 -9.54 -0.64
CA LEU A 122 6.89 -10.65 -0.03
C LEU A 122 5.94 -11.64 0.66
N ILE A 123 4.91 -11.16 1.35
CA ILE A 123 3.87 -12.02 1.95
C ILE A 123 3.16 -12.83 0.87
N ALA A 124 2.69 -12.18 -0.19
CA ALA A 124 1.95 -12.83 -1.27
C ALA A 124 2.81 -13.85 -2.04
N LEU A 125 4.05 -13.50 -2.38
CA LEU A 125 5.00 -14.39 -3.06
C LEU A 125 5.32 -15.61 -2.19
N ASN A 126 5.64 -15.39 -0.91
CA ASN A 126 5.93 -16.47 0.03
C ASN A 126 4.75 -17.43 0.22
N ARG A 127 3.51 -16.89 0.20
CA ARG A 127 2.31 -17.68 0.43
C ARG A 127 1.84 -18.45 -0.80
N PHE A 128 1.94 -17.88 -2.00
CA PHE A 128 1.25 -18.41 -3.19
C PHE A 128 2.17 -18.85 -4.32
N VAL A 129 3.42 -18.38 -4.36
CA VAL A 129 4.32 -18.60 -5.50
C VAL A 129 5.46 -19.53 -5.14
N MET A 130 6.26 -19.13 -4.15
CA MET A 130 7.43 -19.89 -3.72
C MET A 130 7.76 -19.58 -2.26
N PRO A 131 8.11 -20.59 -1.45
CA PRO A 131 8.58 -20.34 -0.09
C PRO A 131 9.90 -19.57 -0.13
N LEU A 132 9.95 -18.43 0.54
CA LEU A 132 11.16 -17.63 0.68
C LEU A 132 11.97 -18.13 1.89
N PRO A 133 13.30 -18.01 1.89
CA PRO A 133 14.11 -18.24 3.08
C PRO A 133 13.85 -17.10 4.09
N THR A 134 13.52 -17.46 5.33
CA THR A 134 13.29 -16.49 6.43
C THR A 134 12.33 -15.34 6.07
N PRO A 135 11.11 -15.64 5.58
CA PRO A 135 10.20 -14.61 5.05
C PRO A 135 9.81 -13.60 6.12
N GLY A 136 9.66 -14.05 7.37
CA GLY A 136 9.30 -13.19 8.49
C GLY A 136 10.29 -12.05 8.73
N LEU A 137 11.60 -12.28 8.53
CA LEU A 137 12.60 -11.24 8.75
C LEU A 137 12.49 -10.14 7.69
N PHE A 138 12.44 -10.51 6.40
CA PHE A 138 12.35 -9.54 5.30
C PHE A 138 11.02 -8.80 5.29
N VAL A 139 9.91 -9.50 5.56
CA VAL A 139 8.58 -8.89 5.69
C VAL A 139 8.58 -7.90 6.85
N MET A 140 9.02 -8.29 8.05
CA MET A 140 8.99 -7.39 9.21
C MET A 140 9.96 -6.23 9.07
N PHE A 141 11.11 -6.43 8.44
CA PHE A 141 12.07 -5.35 8.18
C PHE A 141 11.48 -4.31 7.22
N THR A 142 10.94 -4.74 6.08
CA THR A 142 10.33 -3.82 5.09
C THR A 142 9.07 -3.17 5.65
N TYR A 143 8.24 -3.90 6.39
CA TYR A 143 7.08 -3.38 7.11
C TYR A 143 7.45 -2.29 8.13
N GLY A 144 8.38 -2.61 9.04
CA GLY A 144 8.80 -1.69 10.11
C GLY A 144 9.45 -0.44 9.54
N LEU A 145 10.28 -0.59 8.50
CA LEU A 145 10.86 0.53 7.79
C LEU A 145 9.79 1.39 7.10
N GLY A 146 8.79 0.75 6.48
CA GLY A 146 7.64 1.41 5.87
C GLY A 146 6.87 2.27 6.88
N GLN A 147 6.50 1.69 8.02
CA GLN A 147 5.80 2.41 9.08
C GLN A 147 6.63 3.56 9.65
N TYR A 148 7.90 3.30 9.95
CA TYR A 148 8.81 4.32 10.47
C TYR A 148 8.89 5.54 9.55
N LEU A 149 9.07 5.31 8.24
CA LEU A 149 9.16 6.37 7.24
C LEU A 149 7.85 7.15 7.09
N ILE A 150 6.70 6.47 7.12
CA ILE A 150 5.39 7.14 7.07
C ILE A 150 5.19 8.03 8.29
N VAL A 151 5.53 7.55 9.49
CA VAL A 151 5.40 8.32 10.74
C VAL A 151 6.34 9.52 10.73
N VAL A 152 7.63 9.31 10.48
CA VAL A 152 8.64 10.40 10.44
C VAL A 152 8.28 11.43 9.38
N GLY A 153 7.91 11.01 8.17
CA GLY A 153 7.50 11.91 7.11
C GLY A 153 6.22 12.70 7.44
N SER A 154 5.30 12.11 8.20
CA SER A 154 4.09 12.78 8.67
C SER A 154 4.40 13.81 9.77
N LEU A 155 5.32 13.51 10.68
CA LEU A 155 5.76 14.44 11.74
C LEU A 155 6.51 15.65 11.17
N GLN A 156 7.33 15.47 10.13
CA GLN A 156 8.02 16.57 9.45
C GLN A 156 7.04 17.62 8.90
N VAL A 157 5.83 17.21 8.55
CA VAL A 157 4.77 18.10 8.10
C VAL A 157 4.14 18.82 9.25
N ALA A 158 3.72 18.06 10.27
CA ALA A 158 3.07 18.63 11.44
C ALA A 158 3.93 19.75 12.07
N ASN A 159 5.24 19.51 12.19
CA ASN A 159 6.18 20.48 12.75
C ASN A 159 6.34 21.76 11.90
N LYS A 160 6.15 21.69 10.57
CA LYS A 160 6.16 22.90 9.73
C LYS A 160 4.89 23.73 9.95
N ASN A 161 3.74 23.08 10.10
CA ASN A 161 2.46 23.78 10.31
C ASN A 161 2.42 24.53 11.65
N VAL A 162 3.04 23.98 12.70
CA VAL A 162 3.13 24.62 14.03
C VAL A 162 4.03 25.87 14.03
N LYS A 163 5.05 25.94 13.15
CA LYS A 163 5.94 27.11 13.08
C LYS A 163 5.36 28.31 12.32
N ILE A 164 4.21 28.15 11.67
CA ILE A 164 3.57 29.18 10.82
C ILE A 164 2.35 29.81 11.52
N SER A 165 1.85 29.21 12.61
CA SER A 165 0.83 29.77 13.52
C SER A 165 1.45 30.59 14.63
#